data_AF-A0A9D7T922-F1
#
_entry.id   AF-A0A9D7T922-F1
#
_cell.length_a   1.000
_cell.length_b   1.000
_cell.length_c   1.000
_cell.angle_alpha   90.00
_cell.angle_beta   90.00
_cell.angle_gamma   90.00
#
_symmetry.space_group_name_H-M   'P 1'
#
loop_
_entity.id
_entity.type
_entity.pdbx_description
1 polymer ?
#
loop_
_entity_poly.entity_id
_entity_poly.type
_entity_poly.pdbx_seq_one_letter_code
_entity_poly.pdbx_strand_id
1 'polypeptide(L)' 'MLYRLGTELVVRLPRTPSAATSLRTETRLLPHLAGRLPVALPELVHLGSASARYPHPWAVLRWLPDGRLGRSGNA' A
#
# COMPACT_ATOMS: atom_id res chain seq x y z
N MET A 1 1.62 8.97 6.81
CA MET A 1 2.72 8.37 7.58
C MET A 1 2.74 6.89 7.34
N LEU A 2 3.92 6.26 7.40
CA LEU A 2 4.10 4.82 7.25
C LEU A 2 4.75 4.27 8.52
N TYR A 3 4.24 3.15 9.02
CA TYR A 3 4.76 2.48 10.20
C TYR A 3 4.97 1.00 9.89
N ARG A 4 6.13 0.44 10.25
CA ARG A 4 6.37 -1.00 10.10
C ARG A 4 5.48 -1.77 11.06
N LEU A 5 4.87 -2.84 10.56
CA LEU A 5 4.09 -3.80 11.33
C LEU A 5 4.77 -5.15 11.19
N GLY A 6 5.60 -5.49 12.17
CA GLY A 6 6.51 -6.63 12.07
C GLY A 6 7.48 -6.50 10.89
N THR A 7 7.91 -7.65 10.36
CA THR A 7 8.93 -7.72 9.31
C THR A 7 8.35 -7.63 7.89
N GLU A 8 7.09 -8.02 7.69
CA GLU A 8 6.52 -8.18 6.36
C GLU A 8 5.51 -7.11 5.95
N LEU A 9 5.06 -6.26 6.87
CA LEU A 9 3.96 -5.35 6.63
C LEU A 9 4.32 -3.90 6.97
N VAL A 10 3.58 -2.99 6.35
CA VAL A 10 3.59 -1.57 6.66
C VAL A 10 2.16 -1.06 6.75
N VAL A 11 1.89 -0.22 7.75
CA VAL A 11 0.61 0.48 7.91
C VAL A 11 0.77 1.90 7.39
N ARG A 12 -0.11 2.30 6.47
CA ARG A 12 -0.21 3.67 5.97
C ARG A 12 -1.35 4.38 6.68
N LEU A 13 -0.98 5.38 7.46
CA LEU A 13 -1.88 6.25 8.23
C LEU A 13 -1.80 7.68 7.69
N PRO A 14 -2.72 8.12 6.80
CA PRO A 14 -2.84 9.50 6.39
C PRO A 14 -3.05 10.44 7.59
N ARG A 15 -2.41 11.61 7.58
CA ARG A 15 -2.63 12.65 8.60
C ARG A 15 -3.29 13.89 8.03
N THR A 16 -3.55 13.89 6.72
CA THR A 16 -4.14 15.01 5.99
C THR A 16 -5.16 14.48 4.96
N PRO A 17 -6.17 15.28 4.59
CA PRO A 17 -7.13 14.91 3.55
C PRO A 17 -6.46 14.59 2.20
N SER A 18 -5.41 15.33 1.83
CA SER A 18 -4.65 15.09 0.60
C SER A 18 -4.00 13.70 0.61
N ALA A 19 -3.34 13.32 1.70
CA ALA A 19 -2.75 11.98 1.84
C ALA A 19 -3.82 10.86 1.81
N ALA A 20 -5.02 11.12 2.35
CA ALA A 20 -6.14 10.18 2.27
C ALA A 20 -6.64 10.01 0.83
N THR A 21 -6.66 11.09 0.04
CA THR A 21 -6.97 11.03 -1.40
C THR A 21 -5.90 10.24 -2.16
N SER A 22 -4.62 10.46 -1.89
CA SER A 22 -3.54 9.65 -2.47
C SER A 22 -3.70 8.17 -2.14
N LEU A 23 -4.09 7.82 -0.91
CA LEU A 23 -4.38 6.44 -0.52
C LEU A 23 -5.51 5.79 -1.31
N ARG A 24 -6.61 6.52 -1.53
CA ARG A 24 -7.70 6.01 -2.38
C ARG A 24 -7.25 5.77 -3.82
N THR A 25 -6.38 6.63 -4.34
CA THR A 25 -5.83 6.45 -5.70
C THR A 25 -4.90 5.25 -5.77
N GLU A 26 -3.95 5.12 -4.84
CA GLU A 26 -3.03 3.98 -4.77
C GLU A 26 -3.80 2.65 -4.66
N THR A 27 -4.73 2.54 -3.72
CA THR A 27 -5.50 1.30 -3.48
C THR A 27 -6.39 0.92 -4.67
N ARG A 28 -6.88 1.90 -5.43
CA ARG A 28 -7.60 1.64 -6.69
C ARG A 28 -6.66 1.19 -7.81
N LEU A 29 -5.48 1.81 -7.93
CA LEU A 29 -4.60 1.59 -9.09
C LEU A 29 -3.65 0.39 -8.91
N LEU A 30 -3.19 0.11 -7.70
CA LEU A 30 -2.21 -0.95 -7.41
C LEU A 30 -2.62 -2.31 -8.00
N PRO A 31 -3.87 -2.81 -7.84
CA PRO A 31 -4.27 -4.09 -8.42
C PRO A 31 -4.20 -4.11 -9.96
N HIS A 32 -4.40 -2.97 -10.61
CA HIS A 32 -4.38 -2.85 -12.06
C HIS A 32 -2.95 -2.72 -12.63
N LEU A 33 -2.02 -2.21 -11.81
CA LEU A 33 -0.61 -2.08 -12.16
C LEU A 33 0.21 -3.35 -11.80
N ALA A 34 -0.30 -4.16 -10.87
CA ALA A 34 0.31 -5.43 -10.50
C ALA A 34 0.50 -6.32 -11.73
N GLY A 35 1.72 -6.85 -11.91
CA GLY A 35 2.08 -7.70 -13.05
C GLY A 35 2.31 -6.97 -14.37
N ARG A 36 2.08 -5.64 -14.45
CA ARG A 36 2.29 -4.85 -15.67
C ARG A 36 3.57 -4.02 -15.68
N LEU A 37 4.29 -3.99 -14.56
CA LEU A 37 5.53 -3.25 -14.40
C LEU A 37 6.69 -4.19 -14.06
N PRO A 38 7.92 -3.91 -14.52
CA PRO A 38 9.10 -4.72 -14.21
C PRO A 38 9.63 -4.48 -12.79
N VAL A 39 8.77 -4.01 -11.87
CA VAL A 39 9.09 -3.69 -10.48
C VAL A 39 8.05 -4.32 -9.56
N ALA A 40 8.49 -4.75 -8.37
CA ALA A 40 7.55 -5.20 -7.36
C ALA A 40 6.72 -4.02 -6.85
N LEU A 41 5.42 -4.23 -6.67
CA LEU A 41 4.49 -3.26 -6.10
C LEU A 41 4.02 -3.73 -4.71
N PRO A 42 3.78 -2.83 -3.75
CA PRO A 42 3.17 -3.18 -2.49
C PRO A 42 1.77 -3.78 -2.72
N GLU A 43 1.52 -4.95 -2.16
CA GLU A 43 0.21 -5.59 -2.20
C GLU A 43 -0.68 -5.05 -1.08
N LEU A 44 -1.94 -4.73 -1.39
CA LEU A 44 -2.94 -4.32 -0.41
C LEU A 44 -3.44 -5.53 0.38
N VAL A 45 -3.06 -5.60 1.66
CA VAL A 45 -3.49 -6.68 2.57
C VAL A 45 -4.80 -6.31 3.24
N HIS A 46 -4.97 -5.04 3.63
CA HIS A 46 -6.18 -4.57 4.27
C HIS A 46 -6.44 -3.09 3.97
N LEU A 47 -7.71 -2.74 3.78
CA LEU A 47 -8.19 -1.36 3.70
C LEU A 47 -9.13 -1.09 4.87
N GLY A 48 -8.70 -0.22 5.77
CA GLY A 48 -9.49 0.22 6.91
C GLY A 48 -10.31 1.46 6.60
N SER A 49 -11.52 1.50 7.16
CA SER A 49 -12.44 2.62 7.03
C SER A 49 -12.16 3.71 8.06
N ALA A 50 -12.59 4.93 7.74
CA ALA A 50 -12.63 6.02 8.70
C ALA A 50 -13.61 5.70 9.85
N SER A 51 -13.33 6.23 11.03
CA SER A 51 -14.15 6.10 12.24
C SER A 51 -14.14 7.39 13.05
N ALA A 52 -14.98 7.48 14.08
CA ALA A 52 -14.98 8.63 15.01
C ALA A 52 -13.63 8.84 15.71
N ARG A 53 -12.84 7.77 15.91
CA ARG A 53 -11.51 7.83 16.55
C ARG A 53 -10.39 8.14 15.56
N TYR A 54 -10.62 7.92 14.27
CA TYR A 54 -9.64 8.15 13.22
C TYR A 54 -10.35 8.48 11.89
N PRO A 55 -10.38 9.74 11.46
CA PRO A 55 -11.28 10.22 10.41
C PRO A 55 -10.80 9.95 8.98
N HIS A 56 -9.74 9.15 8.81
CA HIS A 56 -9.15 8.88 7.51
C HIS A 56 -9.19 7.38 7.19
N PRO A 57 -9.36 7.00 5.92
CA PRO A 57 -9.06 5.64 5.50
C PRO A 57 -7.57 5.36 5.73
N TRP A 58 -7.23 4.10 5.98
CA TRP A 58 -5.87 3.64 6.22
C TRP A 58 -5.70 2.27 5.59
N ALA A 59 -4.46 1.83 5.39
CA ALA A 59 -4.20 0.55 4.75
C ALA A 59 -3.04 -0.20 5.40
N VAL A 60 -3.10 -1.52 5.31
CA VAL A 60 -1.97 -2.42 5.54
C VAL A 60 -1.50 -2.94 4.20
N LEU A 61 -0.21 -2.81 3.94
CA LEU A 61 0.42 -3.20 2.69
C LEU A 61 1.56 -4.18 2.98
N ARG A 62 1.85 -5.08 2.03
CA ARG A 62 3.10 -5.85 2.05
C ARG A 62 4.28 -4.90 1.95
N TRP A 63 5.21 -5.03 2.90
CA TRP A 63 6.47 -4.31 2.87
C TRP A 63 7.35 -4.85 1.75
N LEU A 64 7.92 -3.95 0.96
CA LEU A 64 8.95 -4.28 -0.01
C LEU A 64 10.30 -3.90 0.58
N PRO A 65 11.14 -4.88 0.94
CA PRO A 65 12.54 -4.61 1.25
C PRO A 65 13.21 -4.03 0.00
N ASP A 66 14.17 -3.14 0.22
CA ASP A 66 14.89 -2.42 -0.83
C ASP A 66 15.43 -3.37 -1.92
N GLY A 67 15.33 -2.96 -3.19
CA GLY A 67 15.98 -3.64 -4.31
C GLY A 67 15.16 -4.68 -5.09
N ARG A 68 13.85 -4.84 -4.86
CA ARG A 68 13.02 -5.74 -5.69
C ARG A 68 12.63 -5.11 -7.05
N LEU A 69 13.56 -5.19 -8.00
CA LEU A 69 13.21 -5.25 -9.42
C LEU A 69 12.34 -6.50 -9.62
N GLY A 70 11.19 -6.34 -10.25
CA GLY A 70 10.21 -7.42 -10.42
C GLY A 70 10.84 -8.52 -11.26
N ARG A 71 11.07 -9.69 -10.67
CA ARG A 71 11.35 -10.87 -11.48
C ARG A 71 10.07 -11.23 -12.22
N SER A 72 10.03 -10.91 -13.51
CA SER A 72 9.15 -11.61 -14.45
C SER A 72 9.62 -13.06 -14.54
N GLY A 73 9.14 -13.90 -13.63
CA GLY A 73 9.20 -15.35 -13.79
C GLY A 73 8.04 -15.76 -14.69
N ASN A 74 8.28 -15.80 -16.00
CA ASN A 74 7.50 -16.62 -16.91
C ASN A 74 8.33 -17.89 -17.16
N ALA A 75 7.82 -19.02 -16.68
CA ALA A 75 8.21 -20.36 -17.07
C ALA A 75 7.05 -20.94 -17.88
#